data_AF-R0HDA7-F1
#
_entry.id   AF-R0HDA7-F1
#
_cell.length_a   1.000
_cell.length_b   1.000
_cell.length_c   1.000
_cell.angle_alpha   90.00
_cell.angle_beta   90.00
_cell.angle_gamma   90.00
#
_symmetry.space_group_name_H-M   'P 1'
#
loop_
_entity.id
_entity.type
_entity.pdbx_description
1 polymer ?
#
loop_
_entity_poly.entity_id
_entity_poly.type
_entity_poly.pdbx_seq_one_letter_code
_entity_poly.pdbx_strand_id
1 'polypeptide(L)'
;MGIISSRHLKIEHRSHVSSSTWRRYDDFMKGGPCKEEFSLFQDCVHEAEKKRELTGPCYPILEKCMEAHSDYYQPILESDKAAEKILYEGLMKAFLPLTVPLNEMNEDANKFITFMEGGDCKESFTALRVNCDFTEEAGNNNEDLFTKCAGLFGTLLKCVADHSDYYHSIVSVTKATEEHLEKDLEALFSKAS
;
A
#
# COMPACT_ATOMS: atom_id res chain seq x y z
N MET A 1 -41.05 -23.20 20.11
CA MET A 1 -41.15 -22.56 18.79
C MET A 1 -40.98 -21.07 18.98
N GLY A 2 -40.02 -20.31 18.46
CA GLY A 2 -38.82 -20.52 17.66
C GLY A 2 -38.28 -19.10 17.46
N ILE A 3 -37.19 -18.74 18.15
CA ILE A 3 -36.65 -17.37 18.12
C ILE A 3 -35.75 -17.29 16.88
N ILE A 4 -36.09 -16.40 15.97
CA ILE A 4 -35.33 -16.13 14.75
C ILE A 4 -34.00 -15.48 15.16
N SER A 5 -32.93 -16.20 14.86
CA SER A 5 -31.54 -15.78 14.93
C SER A 5 -31.32 -14.57 14.02
N SER A 6 -31.15 -13.39 14.62
CA SER A 6 -30.71 -12.19 13.91
C SER A 6 -29.30 -11.82 14.36
N ARG A 7 -28.33 -12.57 13.84
CA ARG A 7 -26.92 -12.15 13.73
C ARG A 7 -26.77 -11.26 12.50
N HIS A 8 -27.55 -10.18 12.42
CA HIS A 8 -27.39 -9.18 11.37
C HIS A 8 -26.46 -8.08 11.86
N LEU A 9 -25.23 -8.12 11.35
CA LEU A 9 -24.32 -7.00 11.15
C LEU A 9 -23.86 -6.25 12.40
N LYS A 10 -23.10 -6.95 13.26
CA LYS A 10 -21.91 -6.31 13.85
C LYS A 10 -20.80 -6.45 12.83
N ILE A 11 -20.49 -5.36 12.14
CA ILE A 11 -19.23 -5.20 11.39
C ILE A 11 -18.15 -5.13 12.48
N GLU A 12 -17.69 -6.29 12.93
CA GLU A 12 -16.51 -6.40 13.78
C GLU A 12 -15.28 -6.07 12.93
N HIS A 13 -14.72 -4.89 13.21
CA HIS A 13 -13.29 -4.55 13.19
C HIS A 13 -12.34 -5.71 12.80
N ARG A 14 -12.16 -5.93 11.50
CA ARG A 14 -11.17 -6.85 10.92
C ARG A 14 -10.60 -6.10 9.71
N SER A 15 -9.31 -5.77 9.64
CA SER A 15 -8.24 -6.79 9.68
C SER A 15 -6.80 -6.34 9.91
N HIS A 16 -6.44 -5.09 10.26
CA HIS A 16 -5.02 -4.76 10.49
C HIS A 16 -4.52 -4.90 11.95
N VAL A 17 -5.39 -4.90 12.98
CA VAL A 17 -4.96 -4.88 14.40
C VAL A 17 -5.04 -6.26 15.09
N SER A 18 -5.12 -7.37 14.36
CA SER A 18 -5.30 -8.70 14.98
C SER A 18 -4.02 -9.50 15.24
N SER A 19 -2.91 -9.22 14.52
CA SER A 19 -1.65 -9.93 14.74
C SER A 19 -0.83 -9.27 15.87
N SER A 20 -0.07 -10.08 16.61
CA SER A 20 0.83 -9.57 17.66
C SER A 20 1.87 -8.59 17.12
N THR A 21 2.25 -8.73 15.85
CA THR A 21 3.19 -7.87 15.15
C THR A 21 2.66 -6.45 15.03
N TRP A 22 1.43 -6.28 14.54
CA TRP A 22 0.81 -4.96 14.39
C TRP A 22 0.58 -4.23 15.71
N ARG A 23 0.35 -4.96 16.81
CA ARG A 23 0.32 -4.34 18.15
C ARG A 23 1.67 -3.79 18.59
N ARG A 24 2.76 -4.53 18.35
CA ARG A 24 4.10 -4.05 18.67
C ARG A 24 4.51 -2.85 17.78
N TYR A 25 4.10 -2.87 16.52
CA TYR A 25 4.23 -1.72 15.63
C TYR A 25 3.51 -0.50 16.21
N ASP A 26 2.24 -0.63 16.62
CA ASP A 26 1.47 0.45 17.24
C ASP A 26 2.16 1.01 18.49
N ASP A 27 2.62 0.14 19.39
CA ASP A 27 3.36 0.53 20.60
C ASP A 27 4.65 1.29 20.26
N PHE A 28 5.41 0.82 19.26
CA PHE A 28 6.62 1.48 18.79
C PHE A 28 6.32 2.88 18.23
N MET A 29 5.32 2.99 17.35
CA MET A 29 4.95 4.26 16.75
C MET A 29 4.47 5.29 17.79
N LYS A 30 3.70 4.85 18.79
CA LYS A 30 3.23 5.69 19.91
C LYS A 30 4.33 6.08 20.90
N GLY A 31 5.41 5.29 20.96
CA GLY A 31 6.60 5.58 21.78
C GLY A 31 7.59 6.55 21.13
N GLY A 32 7.45 6.80 19.83
CA GLY A 32 8.37 7.62 19.06
C GLY A 32 8.01 9.11 18.95
N PRO A 33 8.86 9.90 18.29
CA PRO A 33 8.65 11.34 18.12
C PRO A 33 7.44 11.69 17.23
N CYS A 34 7.00 10.77 16.35
CA CYS A 34 5.87 10.98 15.43
C CYS A 34 4.52 10.47 15.95
N LYS A 35 4.34 10.39 17.27
CA LYS A 35 3.12 9.83 17.88
C LYS A 35 1.84 10.60 17.48
N GLU A 36 1.96 11.91 17.26
CA GLU A 36 0.81 12.79 16.97
C GLU A 36 0.37 12.59 15.52
N GLU A 37 1.32 12.59 14.59
CA GLU A 37 1.14 12.25 13.17
C GLU A 37 0.62 10.83 13.01
N PHE A 38 1.13 9.89 13.81
CA PHE A 38 0.64 8.51 13.80
C PHE A 38 -0.82 8.41 14.27
N SER A 39 -1.23 9.20 15.25
CA SER A 39 -2.63 9.24 15.68
C SER A 39 -3.54 9.79 14.58
N LEU A 40 -3.11 10.83 13.86
CA LEU A 40 -3.83 11.38 12.71
C LEU A 40 -3.93 10.37 11.56
N PHE A 41 -2.84 9.64 11.30
CA PHE A 41 -2.84 8.53 10.35
C PHE A 41 -3.89 7.47 10.73
N GLN A 42 -3.94 7.06 12.00
CA GLN A 42 -4.92 6.08 12.50
C GLN A 42 -6.36 6.56 12.34
N ASP A 43 -6.64 7.83 12.66
CA ASP A 43 -7.96 8.43 12.47
C ASP A 43 -8.36 8.46 10.99
N CYS A 44 -7.43 8.81 10.10
CA CYS A 44 -7.66 8.77 8.65
C CYS A 44 -7.98 7.36 8.16
N VAL A 45 -7.19 6.36 8.59
CA VAL A 45 -7.41 4.95 8.23
C VAL A 45 -8.79 4.48 8.69
N HIS A 46 -9.18 4.80 9.93
CA HIS A 46 -10.47 4.43 10.50
C HIS A 46 -11.65 5.02 9.72
N GLU A 47 -11.55 6.30 9.32
CA GLU A 47 -12.58 6.94 8.51
C GLU A 47 -12.65 6.37 7.09
N ALA A 48 -11.51 6.06 6.47
CA ALA A 48 -11.45 5.40 5.16
C ALA A 48 -12.11 4.01 5.22
N GLU A 49 -11.80 3.21 6.24
CA GLU A 49 -12.40 1.88 6.43
C GLU A 49 -13.93 1.94 6.59
N LYS A 50 -14.46 2.90 7.38
CA LYS A 50 -15.91 3.10 7.51
C LYS A 50 -16.59 3.39 6.18
N LYS A 51 -15.93 4.15 5.32
CA LYS A 51 -16.40 4.52 3.99
C LYS A 51 -16.09 3.45 2.92
N ARG A 52 -15.35 2.39 3.30
CA ARG A 52 -14.79 1.38 2.39
C ARG A 52 -13.92 2.00 1.28
N GLU A 53 -13.21 3.06 1.67
CA GLU A 53 -12.20 3.76 0.87
C GLU A 53 -10.82 3.15 1.14
N LEU A 54 -9.85 3.50 0.31
CA LEU A 54 -8.47 3.08 0.53
C LEU A 54 -7.80 3.86 1.64
N THR A 55 -6.88 3.19 2.33
CA THR A 55 -6.09 3.71 3.45
C THR A 55 -4.73 4.26 3.01
N GLY A 56 -4.22 3.89 1.83
CA GLY A 56 -2.97 4.40 1.26
C GLY A 56 -2.82 5.93 1.27
N PRO A 57 -3.88 6.72 0.98
CA PRO A 57 -3.84 8.19 1.05
C PRO A 57 -3.56 8.77 2.45
N CYS A 58 -3.69 7.96 3.51
CA CYS A 58 -3.41 8.39 4.87
C CYS A 58 -1.91 8.42 5.19
N TYR A 59 -1.10 7.59 4.51
CA TYR A 59 0.31 7.38 4.83
C TYR A 59 1.19 8.65 4.77
N PRO A 60 1.02 9.57 3.80
CA PRO A 60 1.83 10.80 3.72
C PRO A 60 1.74 11.69 4.96
N ILE A 61 0.68 11.58 5.77
CA ILE A 61 0.54 12.30 7.06
C ILE A 61 1.69 11.93 8.02
N LEU A 62 2.17 10.69 7.93
CA LEU A 62 3.15 10.10 8.83
C LEU A 62 4.56 10.08 8.24
N GLU A 63 4.67 9.81 6.94
CA GLU A 63 5.94 9.57 6.23
C GLU A 63 6.98 10.67 6.48
N LYS A 64 6.62 11.94 6.26
CA LYS A 64 7.54 13.08 6.43
C LYS A 64 8.12 13.17 7.85
N CYS A 65 7.32 12.85 8.86
CA CYS A 65 7.79 12.85 10.23
C CYS A 65 8.76 11.70 10.46
N MET A 66 8.45 10.49 9.97
CA MET A 66 9.34 9.34 10.12
C MET A 66 10.69 9.57 9.45
N GLU A 67 10.72 10.22 8.29
CA GLU A 67 11.96 10.58 7.60
C GLU A 67 12.79 11.61 8.39
N ALA A 68 12.14 12.66 8.91
CA ALA A 68 12.79 13.68 9.74
C ALA A 68 13.36 13.10 11.05
N HIS A 69 12.74 12.03 11.57
CA HIS A 69 13.17 11.28 12.75
C HIS A 69 13.68 9.88 12.38
N SER A 70 14.40 9.80 11.26
CA SER A 70 14.91 8.53 10.74
C SER A 70 15.85 7.83 11.71
N ASP A 71 16.54 8.53 12.61
CA ASP A 71 17.34 7.91 13.68
C ASP A 71 16.52 6.97 14.57
N TYR A 72 15.25 7.29 14.82
CA TYR A 72 14.31 6.43 15.53
C TYR A 72 13.64 5.42 14.59
N TYR A 73 13.15 5.86 13.43
CA TYR A 73 12.31 5.06 12.54
C TYR A 73 13.06 4.25 11.47
N GLN A 74 14.39 4.35 11.41
CA GLN A 74 15.23 3.67 10.42
C GLN A 74 14.87 2.19 10.22
N PRO A 75 14.64 1.37 11.26
CA PRO A 75 14.33 -0.04 11.05
C PRO A 75 13.02 -0.27 10.28
N ILE A 76 12.02 0.58 10.49
CA ILE A 76 10.74 0.51 9.76
C ILE A 76 10.93 1.04 8.35
N LEU A 77 11.59 2.20 8.20
CA LEU A 77 11.86 2.80 6.88
C LEU A 77 12.68 1.87 5.97
N GLU A 78 13.61 1.10 6.52
CA GLU A 78 14.37 0.09 5.79
C GLU A 78 13.49 -1.09 5.36
N SER A 79 12.60 -1.54 6.25
CA SER A 79 11.62 -2.59 5.95
C SER A 79 10.66 -2.17 4.84
N ASP A 80 10.17 -0.93 4.87
CA ASP A 80 9.28 -0.38 3.85
C ASP A 80 9.98 -0.26 2.50
N LYS A 81 11.23 0.24 2.48
CA LYS A 81 12.05 0.29 1.25
C LYS A 81 12.35 -1.09 0.67
N ALA A 82 12.58 -2.09 1.52
CA ALA A 82 12.78 -3.47 1.08
C ALA A 82 11.50 -4.04 0.45
N ALA A 83 10.34 -3.80 1.08
CA ALA A 83 9.05 -4.19 0.55
C ALA A 83 8.72 -3.50 -0.79
N GLU A 84 8.98 -2.20 -0.90
CA GLU A 84 8.83 -1.44 -2.15
C GLU A 84 9.68 -2.04 -3.27
N LYS A 85 10.95 -2.35 -2.99
CA LYS A 85 11.84 -2.99 -3.95
C LYS A 85 11.32 -4.36 -4.40
N ILE A 86 10.83 -5.18 -3.48
CA ILE A 86 10.26 -6.51 -3.81
C ILE A 86 9.00 -6.38 -4.65
N LEU A 87 8.13 -5.42 -4.33
CA LEU A 87 6.95 -5.12 -5.13
C LEU A 87 7.36 -4.73 -6.56
N TYR A 88 8.30 -3.82 -6.69
CA TYR A 88 8.78 -3.36 -7.99
C TYR A 88 9.40 -4.49 -8.82
N GLU A 89 10.36 -5.24 -8.25
CA GLU A 89 11.00 -6.38 -8.92
C GLU A 89 10.00 -7.48 -9.25
N GLY A 90 9.05 -7.74 -8.36
CA GLY A 90 8.00 -8.73 -8.55
C GLY A 90 7.06 -8.35 -9.68
N LEU A 91 6.64 -7.09 -9.77
CA LEU A 91 5.82 -6.58 -10.87
C LEU A 91 6.61 -6.66 -12.18
N MET A 92 7.86 -6.20 -12.20
CA MET A 92 8.72 -6.29 -13.39
C MET A 92 8.87 -7.74 -13.86
N LYS A 93 9.11 -8.69 -12.96
CA LYS A 93 9.19 -10.12 -13.29
C LYS A 93 7.86 -10.72 -13.75
N ALA A 94 6.74 -10.29 -13.18
CA ALA A 94 5.41 -10.78 -13.56
C ALA A 94 5.03 -10.35 -14.99
N PHE A 95 5.63 -9.26 -15.50
CA PHE A 95 5.34 -8.69 -16.81
C PHE A 95 6.48 -8.83 -17.84
N LEU A 96 7.66 -9.32 -17.44
CA LEU A 96 8.83 -9.51 -18.32
C LEU A 96 9.38 -10.95 -18.29
N PRO A 97 9.72 -11.55 -19.46
CA PRO A 97 10.74 -12.58 -19.53
C PRO A 97 12.12 -11.88 -19.45
N LEU A 98 12.91 -12.18 -18.40
CA LEU A 98 14.18 -11.53 -18.04
C LEU A 98 15.14 -11.22 -19.22
N THR A 99 15.75 -10.01 -19.22
CA THR A 99 17.23 -9.76 -19.31
C THR A 99 17.63 -8.29 -19.64
N VAL A 100 17.13 -7.24 -18.96
CA VAL A 100 17.62 -5.86 -19.21
C VAL A 100 17.88 -5.08 -17.90
N PRO A 101 19.04 -4.40 -17.76
CA PRO A 101 19.36 -3.55 -16.61
C PRO A 101 18.53 -2.25 -16.49
N LEU A 102 18.36 -1.77 -15.26
CA LEU A 102 17.50 -0.67 -14.78
C LEU A 102 17.66 0.69 -15.51
N ASN A 103 18.77 0.89 -16.21
CA ASN A 103 19.14 2.14 -16.88
C ASN A 103 18.63 2.25 -18.33
N GLU A 104 17.87 1.28 -18.83
CA GLU A 104 17.34 1.25 -20.21
C GLU A 104 15.79 1.21 -20.26
N MET A 105 15.10 1.78 -19.27
CA MET A 105 13.64 1.80 -19.14
C MET A 105 12.90 2.74 -20.12
N ASN A 106 13.05 2.57 -21.43
CA ASN A 106 12.19 3.28 -22.41
C ASN A 106 11.31 2.34 -23.25
N GLU A 107 11.57 1.02 -23.23
CA GLU A 107 10.80 0.03 -23.99
C GLU A 107 9.89 -0.85 -23.09
N ASP A 108 10.18 -0.97 -21.79
CA ASP A 108 9.55 -1.96 -20.89
C ASP A 108 8.35 -1.45 -20.07
N ALA A 109 8.24 -0.14 -19.82
CA ALA A 109 7.00 0.46 -19.30
C ALA A 109 5.80 0.15 -20.22
N ASN A 110 6.05 -0.04 -21.53
CA ASN A 110 5.02 -0.36 -22.51
C ASN A 110 4.35 -1.71 -22.27
N LYS A 111 5.01 -2.73 -21.69
CA LYS A 111 4.38 -4.04 -21.49
C LYS A 111 3.40 -4.05 -20.33
N PHE A 112 3.75 -3.40 -19.21
CA PHE A 112 2.82 -3.21 -18.10
C PHE A 112 1.62 -2.36 -18.55
N ILE A 113 1.89 -1.25 -19.27
CA ILE A 113 0.83 -0.42 -19.85
C ILE A 113 -0.05 -1.25 -20.80
N THR A 114 0.53 -2.03 -21.71
CA THR A 114 -0.22 -2.89 -22.65
C THR A 114 -1.04 -3.93 -21.92
N PHE A 115 -0.50 -4.56 -20.87
CA PHE A 115 -1.22 -5.53 -20.04
C PHE A 115 -2.42 -4.89 -19.34
N MET A 116 -2.22 -3.72 -18.73
CA MET A 116 -3.29 -2.97 -18.05
C MET A 116 -4.34 -2.47 -19.04
N GLU A 117 -3.94 -2.04 -20.24
CA GLU A 117 -4.83 -1.61 -21.32
C GLU A 117 -5.57 -2.77 -22.02
N GLY A 118 -5.11 -4.01 -21.83
CA GLY A 118 -5.73 -5.23 -22.36
C GLY A 118 -6.79 -5.85 -21.44
N GLY A 119 -6.88 -5.43 -20.17
CA GLY A 119 -7.80 -5.98 -19.18
C GLY A 119 -9.00 -5.09 -18.87
N ASP A 120 -9.89 -5.60 -18.02
CA ASP A 120 -11.15 -4.94 -17.63
C ASP A 120 -10.94 -3.62 -16.88
N CYS A 121 -9.77 -3.43 -16.26
CA CYS A 121 -9.44 -2.21 -15.50
C CYS A 121 -8.76 -1.12 -16.34
N LYS A 122 -8.77 -1.25 -17.68
CA LYS A 122 -8.19 -0.27 -18.61
C LYS A 122 -8.63 1.17 -18.33
N GLU A 123 -9.93 1.39 -18.12
CA GLU A 123 -10.47 2.75 -17.95
C GLU A 123 -9.95 3.39 -16.67
N SER A 124 -9.99 2.65 -15.55
CA SER A 124 -9.45 3.10 -14.27
C SER A 124 -7.93 3.34 -14.33
N PHE A 125 -7.19 2.47 -15.04
CA PHE A 125 -5.75 2.64 -15.25
C PHE A 125 -5.44 3.87 -16.10
N THR A 126 -6.19 4.09 -17.17
CA THR A 126 -6.04 5.27 -18.04
C THR A 126 -6.36 6.55 -17.29
N ALA A 127 -7.43 6.54 -16.48
CA ALA A 127 -7.80 7.68 -15.65
C ALA A 127 -6.72 8.03 -14.63
N LEU A 128 -6.11 7.02 -14.00
CA LEU A 128 -4.95 7.23 -13.13
C LEU A 128 -3.78 7.86 -13.92
N ARG A 129 -3.38 7.25 -15.03
CA ARG A 129 -2.22 7.71 -15.82
C ARG A 129 -2.38 9.13 -16.39
N VAL A 130 -3.59 9.52 -16.80
CA VAL A 130 -3.83 10.84 -17.41
C VAL A 130 -3.92 11.95 -16.36
N ASN A 131 -4.49 11.65 -15.20
CA ASN A 131 -4.76 12.66 -14.17
C ASN A 131 -3.69 12.72 -13.08
N CYS A 132 -2.71 11.80 -13.10
CA CYS A 132 -1.65 11.70 -12.11
C CYS A 132 -0.27 11.67 -12.75
N ASP A 133 0.59 12.58 -12.30
CA ASP A 133 2.00 12.67 -12.67
C ASP A 133 2.86 12.19 -11.51
N PHE A 134 3.40 10.98 -11.61
CA PHE A 134 4.19 10.34 -10.55
C PHE A 134 5.70 10.59 -10.68
N THR A 135 6.12 11.66 -11.36
CA THR A 135 7.55 12.03 -11.43
C THR A 135 8.08 12.52 -10.08
N GLU A 136 9.37 12.27 -9.79
CA GLU A 136 10.04 12.76 -8.56
C GLU A 136 9.92 14.29 -8.41
N GLU A 137 9.90 15.03 -9.53
CA GLU A 137 9.72 16.48 -9.55
C GLU A 137 8.30 16.91 -9.15
N ALA A 138 7.27 16.14 -9.52
CA ALA A 138 5.88 16.42 -9.14
C ALA A 138 5.59 16.04 -7.69
N GLY A 139 6.17 14.92 -7.20
CA GLY A 139 6.02 14.47 -5.81
C GLY A 139 6.57 15.45 -4.77
N ASN A 140 7.70 16.08 -5.07
CA ASN A 140 8.34 17.04 -4.16
C ASN A 140 7.65 18.42 -4.13
N ASN A 141 6.87 18.77 -5.15
CA ASN A 141 6.27 20.11 -5.31
C ASN A 141 4.76 20.14 -5.04
N ASN A 142 4.12 18.99 -4.80
CA ASN A 142 2.67 18.91 -4.76
C ASN A 142 2.18 17.88 -3.71
N GLU A 143 2.00 18.32 -2.45
CA GLU A 143 1.30 17.54 -1.41
C GLU A 143 -0.11 17.10 -1.86
N ASP A 144 -0.69 17.79 -2.84
CA ASP A 144 -1.99 17.49 -3.42
C ASP A 144 -1.93 16.38 -4.49
N LEU A 145 -0.73 15.93 -4.92
CA LEU A 145 -0.58 14.84 -5.87
C LEU A 145 -1.11 13.53 -5.29
N PHE A 146 -0.68 13.18 -4.08
CA PHE A 146 -1.15 12.00 -3.38
C PHE A 146 -2.64 12.09 -3.08
N THR A 147 -3.15 13.25 -2.65
CA THR A 147 -4.58 13.45 -2.36
C THR A 147 -5.46 13.39 -3.61
N LYS A 148 -5.01 13.95 -4.74
CA LYS A 148 -5.72 13.88 -6.03
C LYS A 148 -5.72 12.48 -6.61
N CYS A 149 -4.60 11.77 -6.48
CA CYS A 149 -4.37 10.48 -7.11
C CYS A 149 -4.84 9.31 -6.26
N ALA A 150 -4.96 9.51 -4.95
CA ALA A 150 -5.55 8.60 -3.98
C ALA A 150 -6.83 7.91 -4.48
N GLY A 151 -7.81 8.71 -4.89
CA GLY A 151 -9.12 8.19 -5.32
C GLY A 151 -9.04 7.39 -6.62
N LEU A 152 -8.21 7.84 -7.57
CA LEU A 152 -8.00 7.16 -8.85
C LEU A 152 -7.23 5.85 -8.66
N PHE A 153 -6.19 5.86 -7.83
CA PHE A 153 -5.41 4.69 -7.47
C PHE A 153 -6.29 3.68 -6.73
N GLY A 154 -7.18 4.16 -5.84
CA GLY A 154 -8.14 3.30 -5.17
C GLY A 154 -9.17 2.67 -6.06
N THR A 155 -9.66 3.41 -7.05
CA THR A 155 -10.54 2.86 -8.07
C THR A 155 -9.84 1.77 -8.87
N LEU A 156 -8.57 1.99 -9.25
CA LEU A 156 -7.77 1.00 -9.96
C LEU A 156 -7.52 -0.26 -9.13
N LEU A 157 -7.05 -0.11 -7.88
CA LEU A 157 -6.75 -1.25 -7.00
C LEU A 157 -8.00 -2.08 -6.72
N LYS A 158 -9.15 -1.43 -6.49
CA LYS A 158 -10.42 -2.13 -6.31
C LYS A 158 -10.78 -2.94 -7.56
N CYS A 159 -10.66 -2.35 -8.75
CA CYS A 159 -10.92 -3.06 -10.00
C CYS A 159 -9.98 -4.26 -10.15
N VAL A 160 -8.68 -4.09 -9.90
CA VAL A 160 -7.68 -5.17 -9.98
C VAL A 160 -8.02 -6.32 -9.01
N ALA A 161 -8.52 -6.00 -7.81
CA ALA A 161 -8.96 -7.00 -6.85
C ALA A 161 -10.24 -7.72 -7.28
N ASP A 162 -11.24 -7.00 -7.79
CA ASP A 162 -12.51 -7.55 -8.27
C ASP A 162 -12.31 -8.44 -9.52
N HIS A 163 -11.29 -8.15 -10.32
CA HIS A 163 -10.89 -8.89 -11.54
C HIS A 163 -9.58 -9.69 -11.34
N SER A 164 -9.41 -10.26 -10.15
CA SER A 164 -8.18 -10.95 -9.75
C SER A 164 -7.82 -12.20 -10.58
N ASP A 165 -8.72 -12.71 -11.41
CA ASP A 165 -8.47 -13.80 -12.35
C ASP A 165 -7.56 -13.35 -13.51
N TYR A 166 -7.84 -12.20 -14.13
CA TYR A 166 -6.96 -11.59 -15.13
C TYR A 166 -5.71 -10.97 -14.47
N TYR A 167 -5.89 -10.29 -13.33
CA TYR A 167 -4.80 -9.59 -12.64
C TYR A 167 -4.06 -10.42 -11.59
N HIS A 168 -4.15 -11.76 -11.67
CA HIS A 168 -3.61 -12.68 -10.67
C HIS A 168 -2.12 -12.45 -10.37
N SER A 169 -1.34 -12.09 -11.40
CA SER A 169 0.08 -11.76 -11.28
C SER A 169 0.33 -10.56 -10.37
N ILE A 170 -0.46 -9.49 -10.50
CA ILE A 170 -0.36 -8.30 -9.64
C ILE A 170 -0.73 -8.68 -8.21
N VAL A 171 -1.91 -9.29 -8.06
CA VAL A 171 -2.44 -9.66 -6.73
C VAL A 171 -1.48 -10.57 -5.98
N SER A 172 -0.85 -11.52 -6.68
CA SER A 172 0.12 -12.45 -6.09
C SER A 172 1.40 -11.75 -5.64
N VAL A 173 1.93 -10.83 -6.46
CA VAL A 173 3.13 -10.05 -6.09
C VAL A 173 2.82 -9.16 -4.90
N THR A 174 1.71 -8.41 -4.93
CA THR A 174 1.32 -7.52 -3.81
C THR A 174 1.16 -8.30 -2.51
N LYS A 175 0.48 -9.45 -2.55
CA LYS A 175 0.33 -10.31 -1.37
C LYS A 175 1.68 -10.83 -0.86
N ALA A 176 2.58 -11.25 -1.76
CA ALA A 176 3.91 -11.71 -1.36
C ALA A 176 4.74 -10.59 -0.71
N THR A 177 4.62 -9.35 -1.20
CA THR A 177 5.23 -8.18 -0.57
C THR A 177 4.65 -7.91 0.81
N GLU A 178 3.33 -7.92 0.97
CA GLU A 178 2.66 -7.73 2.28
C GLU A 178 3.11 -8.78 3.30
N GLU A 179 3.16 -10.06 2.88
CA GLU A 179 3.65 -11.15 3.73
C GLU A 179 5.13 -11.01 4.10
N HIS A 180 5.95 -10.44 3.22
CA HIS A 180 7.35 -10.16 3.52
C HIS A 180 7.48 -9.02 4.53
N LEU A 181 6.76 -7.92 4.32
CA LEU A 181 6.74 -6.78 5.24
C LEU A 181 6.30 -7.22 6.65
N GLU A 182 5.24 -8.03 6.77
CA GLU A 182 4.79 -8.50 8.08
C GLU A 182 5.85 -9.38 8.78
N LYS A 183 6.58 -10.22 8.04
CA LYS A 183 7.67 -11.04 8.60
C LYS A 183 8.85 -10.19 9.04
N ASP A 184 9.22 -9.19 8.27
CA ASP A 184 10.32 -8.29 8.61
C ASP A 184 9.95 -7.48 9.86
N LEU A 185 8.74 -6.92 9.94
CA LEU A 185 8.22 -6.28 11.15
C LEU A 185 8.19 -7.24 12.35
N GLU A 186 7.78 -8.50 12.17
CA GLU A 186 7.82 -9.51 13.23
C GLU A 186 9.26 -9.76 13.71
N ALA A 187 10.22 -9.84 12.79
CA ALA A 187 11.63 -10.01 13.11
C ALA A 187 12.22 -8.80 13.85
N LEU A 188 11.79 -7.58 13.50
CA LEU A 188 12.20 -6.35 14.18
C LEU A 188 11.67 -6.33 15.62
N PHE A 189 10.38 -6.58 15.80
CA PHE A 189 9.74 -6.50 17.11
C PHE A 189 9.86 -7.78 17.97
N SER A 190 10.47 -8.85 17.47
CA SER A 190 10.83 -10.03 18.28
C SER A 190 12.22 -9.92 18.90
N LYS A 191 13.11 -9.10 18.34
CA LYS A 191 14.47 -8.86 18.87
C LYS A 191 14.53 -7.79 19.97
N ALA A 192 13.47 -7.02 20.14
CA ALA A 192 13.39 -5.91 21.09
C ALA A 192 12.90 -6.30 22.50
N SER A 193 12.75 -7.60 22.81
CA SER A 193 12.33 -8.11 24.15
C SER A 193 13.47 -8.64 24.99
#